data_AF-A0A379URT3-F1
#
_entry.id   AF-A0A379URT3-F1
#
_cell.length_a   1.000
_cell.length_b   1.000
_cell.length_c   1.000
_cell.angle_alpha   90.00
_cell.angle_beta   90.00
_cell.angle_gamma   90.00
#
_symmetry.space_group_name_H-M   'P 1'
#
loop_
_entity.id
_entity.type
_entity.pdbx_description
1 polymer ?
#
loop_
_entity_poly.entity_id
_entity_poly.type
_entity_poly.pdbx_seq_one_letter_code
_entity_poly.pdbx_strand_id
1 'polypeptide(L)'
;MAELWMGAHPKSSSRITTANGETVSLRDAIEKNKTAMLGEAVANRFGELPFLFKVLCAAQPLSIQVHPNKRNSEIGFAKENAAGIPHGCRRAEL
;
A
#
# COMPACT_ATOMS: atom_id res chain seq x y z
N MET A 1 8.93 10.10 -15.83
CA MET A 1 8.67 9.51 -14.50
C MET A 1 7.20 9.73 -14.17
N ALA A 2 6.47 8.70 -13.74
CA ALA A 2 5.03 8.81 -13.47
C ALA A 2 4.74 9.03 -11.97
N GLU A 3 5.36 8.23 -11.10
CA GLU A 3 5.14 8.28 -9.66
C GLU A 3 6.46 8.14 -8.90
N LEU A 4 6.62 8.89 -7.81
CA LEU A 4 7.64 8.69 -6.79
C LEU A 4 6.93 8.19 -5.52
N TRP A 5 7.34 7.04 -4.99
CA TRP A 5 6.71 6.42 -3.82
C TRP A 5 7.53 6.63 -2.56
N MET A 6 6.85 7.02 -1.48
CA MET A 6 7.40 7.17 -0.14
C MET A 6 6.55 6.34 0.82
N GLY A 7 7.11 5.24 1.32
CA GLY A 7 6.41 4.38 2.27
C GLY A 7 6.87 2.92 2.20
N ALA A 8 6.06 2.03 2.78
CA ALA A 8 6.40 0.63 3.01
C ALA A 8 5.54 -0.34 2.17
N HIS A 9 5.19 0.07 0.94
CA HIS A 9 4.31 -0.73 0.08
C HIS A 9 4.97 -2.07 -0.30
N PRO A 10 4.27 -3.21 -0.21
CA PRO A 10 4.86 -4.54 -0.37
C PRO A 10 5.48 -4.78 -1.76
N LYS A 11 4.94 -4.16 -2.82
CA LYS A 11 5.48 -4.28 -4.18
C LYS A 11 6.73 -3.42 -4.44
N SER A 12 6.94 -2.35 -3.68
CA SER A 12 8.08 -1.43 -3.85
C SER A 12 8.21 -0.54 -2.61
N SER A 13 8.90 -1.07 -1.61
CA SER A 13 9.13 -0.41 -0.33
C SER A 13 10.30 0.56 -0.46
N SER A 14 10.18 1.76 0.13
CA SER A 14 11.32 2.66 0.32
C SER A 14 12.41 1.96 1.13
N ARG A 15 13.64 2.46 1.04
CA ARG A 15 14.78 1.88 1.76
C ARG A 15 15.36 2.89 2.74
N ILE A 16 15.88 2.40 3.84
CA ILE A 16 16.59 3.18 4.86
C ILE A 16 18.00 2.64 5.04
N THR A 17 18.93 3.52 5.38
CA THR A 17 20.29 3.15 5.74
C THR A 17 20.38 3.00 7.26
N THR A 18 20.84 1.85 7.73
CA THR A 18 21.01 1.58 9.17
C THR A 18 22.26 2.28 9.70
N ALA A 19 22.42 2.32 11.02
CA ALA A 19 23.62 2.84 11.67
C ALA A 19 24.91 2.12 11.21
N ASN A 20 24.78 0.87 10.75
CA ASN A 20 25.89 0.05 10.28
C ASN A 20 26.22 0.31 8.79
N GLY A 21 25.52 1.25 8.14
CA GLY A 21 25.68 1.55 6.71
C GLY A 21 24.92 0.61 5.77
N GLU A 22 24.27 -0.43 6.28
CA GLU A 22 23.49 -1.35 5.46
C GLU A 22 22.18 -0.72 5.03
N THR A 23 21.78 -0.94 3.78
CA THR A 23 20.49 -0.48 3.28
C THR A 23 19.46 -1.59 3.39
N VAL A 24 18.34 -1.34 4.08
CA VAL A 24 17.25 -2.31 4.28
C VAL A 24 15.91 -1.75 3.80
N SER A 25 14.94 -2.63 3.52
CA SER A 25 13.56 -2.22 3.21
C SER A 25 12.92 -1.58 4.45
N LEU A 26 12.23 -0.45 4.25
CA LEU A 26 11.47 0.21 5.31
C LEU A 26 10.37 -0.70 5.87
N ARG A 27 9.69 -1.45 4.99
CA ARG A 27 8.72 -2.48 5.39
C ARG A 27 9.32 -3.52 6.33
N ASP A 28 10.50 -4.04 6.01
CA ASP A 28 11.13 -5.10 6.81
C ASP A 28 11.60 -4.55 8.16
N ALA A 29 12.08 -3.30 8.19
CA ALA A 29 12.41 -2.61 9.43
C ALA A 29 11.16 -2.41 10.32
N ILE A 30 10.05 -1.97 9.74
CA ILE A 30 8.77 -1.82 10.45
C ILE A 30 8.28 -3.17 10.98
N GLU A 31 8.33 -4.24 10.18
CA GLU A 31 7.86 -5.56 10.59
C GLU A 31 8.63 -6.10 11.81
N LYS A 32 9.94 -5.84 11.87
CA LYS A 32 10.79 -6.24 13.01
C LYS A 32 10.52 -5.45 14.28
N ASN A 33 10.00 -4.21 14.18
CA ASN A 33 9.78 -3.37 15.36
C ASN A 33 8.57 -2.43 15.20
N LYS A 34 7.37 -3.02 15.06
CA LYS A 34 6.12 -2.30 14.73
C LYS A 34 5.78 -1.20 15.73
N THR A 35 5.76 -1.52 17.02
CA THR A 35 5.36 -0.55 18.05
C THR A 35 6.35 0.61 18.15
N ALA A 36 7.65 0.37 18.02
CA ALA A 36 8.64 1.45 18.07
C ALA A 36 8.58 2.36 16.84
N MET A 37 8.32 1.81 15.65
CA MET A 37 8.31 2.59 14.40
C MET A 37 6.96 3.24 14.09
N LEU A 38 5.86 2.58 14.43
CA LEU A 38 4.49 3.04 14.13
C LEU A 38 3.79 3.68 15.33
N GLY A 39 4.26 3.40 16.55
CA GLY A 39 3.52 3.65 17.78
C GLY A 39 2.46 2.57 18.05
N GLU A 40 2.09 2.42 19.32
CA GLU A 40 1.15 1.38 19.78
C GLU A 40 -0.22 1.45 19.08
N ALA A 41 -0.78 2.65 18.95
CA ALA A 41 -2.10 2.84 18.35
C ALA A 41 -2.18 2.35 16.89
N VAL A 42 -1.16 2.65 16.08
CA VAL A 42 -1.12 2.26 14.66
C VAL A 42 -0.79 0.78 14.52
N ALA A 43 0.17 0.29 15.32
CA ALA A 43 0.52 -1.14 15.34
C ALA A 43 -0.71 -2.00 15.69
N ASN A 44 -1.48 -1.61 16.71
CA ASN A 44 -2.66 -2.36 17.14
C ASN A 44 -3.83 -2.25 16.15
N ARG A 45 -4.03 -1.09 15.52
CA ARG A 45 -5.17 -0.86 14.61
C ARG A 45 -4.95 -1.40 13.20
N PHE A 46 -3.74 -1.26 12.66
CA PHE A 46 -3.46 -1.52 11.25
C PHE A 46 -2.38 -2.58 11.02
N GLY A 47 -1.45 -2.78 11.97
CA GLY A 47 -0.40 -3.80 11.87
C GLY A 47 0.68 -3.54 10.80
N GLU A 48 0.54 -2.48 10.01
CA GLU A 48 1.50 -1.98 9.02
C GLU A 48 1.35 -0.45 8.83
N LEU A 49 2.19 0.15 7.98
CA LEU A 49 2.08 1.58 7.66
C LEU A 49 0.78 1.85 6.87
N PRO A 50 -0.19 2.60 7.41
CA PRO A 50 -1.57 2.61 6.89
C PRO A 50 -1.81 3.61 5.75
N PHE A 51 -0.74 4.09 5.11
CA PHE A 51 -0.82 5.00 3.98
C PHE A 51 0.35 4.79 3.02
N LEU A 52 0.15 5.21 1.77
CA LEU A 52 1.20 5.30 0.75
C LEU A 52 1.25 6.74 0.27
N PHE A 53 2.39 7.40 0.45
CA PHE A 53 2.57 8.77 -0.01
C PHE A 53 3.24 8.79 -1.38
N LYS A 54 2.76 9.66 -2.28
CA LYS A 54 3.23 9.73 -3.66
C LYS A 54 3.36 11.16 -4.15
N VAL A 55 4.37 11.39 -4.98
CA VAL A 55 4.37 12.50 -5.94
C VAL A 55 3.94 11.93 -7.29
N LEU A 56 2.91 12.50 -7.90
CA LEU A 56 2.34 12.08 -9.18
C LEU A 56 2.65 13.12 -10.26
N CYS A 57 3.24 12.68 -11.36
CA CYS A 57 3.54 13.50 -12.53
C CYS A 57 2.65 13.08 -13.71
N ALA A 58 1.42 13.59 -13.75
CA ALA A 58 0.44 13.25 -14.79
C ALA A 58 0.71 14.02 -16.10
N ALA A 59 1.50 13.41 -17.00
CA ALA A 59 1.79 13.98 -18.33
C ALA A 59 0.64 13.81 -19.34
N GLN A 60 -0.34 12.95 -19.02
CA GLN A 60 -1.54 12.68 -19.82
C GLN A 60 -2.75 12.60 -18.88
N PRO A 61 -3.98 12.83 -19.37
CA PRO A 61 -5.20 12.65 -18.59
C PRO A 61 -5.33 11.22 -18.04
N LEU A 62 -5.75 11.10 -16.78
CA LEU A 62 -6.03 9.83 -16.13
C LEU A 62 -7.53 9.53 -16.15
N SER A 63 -7.90 8.26 -16.03
CA SER A 63 -9.29 7.82 -15.99
C SER A 63 -10.05 8.43 -14.80
N ILE A 64 -11.34 8.67 -14.97
CA ILE A 64 -12.26 8.95 -13.86
C ILE A 64 -12.35 7.71 -12.98
N GLN A 65 -12.28 7.89 -11.66
CA GLN A 65 -12.29 6.80 -10.68
C GLN A 65 -13.33 7.07 -9.60
N VAL A 66 -13.92 5.99 -9.07
CA VAL A 66 -14.82 6.01 -7.91
C VAL A 66 -14.28 5.04 -6.88
N HIS A 67 -14.19 5.49 -5.63
CA HIS A 67 -13.80 4.65 -4.50
C HIS A 67 -15.06 4.24 -3.72
N PRO A 68 -15.40 2.94 -3.65
CA PRO A 68 -16.55 2.49 -2.86
C PRO A 68 -16.33 2.75 -1.37
N ASN A 69 -17.44 2.90 -0.64
CA ASN A 69 -17.38 2.95 0.83
C ASN A 69 -16.99 1.59 1.42
N LYS A 70 -16.69 1.57 2.73
CA LYS A 70 -16.23 0.36 3.45
C LYS A 70 -17.14 -0.86 3.23
N ARG A 71 -18.46 -0.71 3.41
CA ARG A 71 -19.43 -1.80 3.28
C ARG A 71 -19.42 -2.39 1.86
N ASN A 72 -19.41 -1.54 0.84
CA ASN A 72 -19.42 -2.00 -0.54
C ASN A 72 -18.07 -2.61 -0.95
N SER A 73 -16.96 -2.09 -0.44
CA SER A 73 -15.62 -2.68 -0.63
C SER A 73 -15.51 -4.08 -0.01
N GLU A 74 -16.05 -4.29 1.20
CA GLU A 74 -16.08 -5.62 1.84
C GLU A 74 -16.88 -6.64 1.00
N ILE A 75 -18.05 -6.23 0.49
CA ILE A 75 -18.89 -7.07 -0.38
C ILE A 75 -18.19 -7.39 -1.70
N GLY A 76 -17.62 -6.38 -2.36
CA GLY A 76 -16.92 -6.55 -3.65
C GLY A 76 -15.69 -7.46 -3.52
N PHE A 77 -14.87 -7.23 -2.50
CA PHE A 77 -13.68 -8.04 -2.23
C PHE A 77 -14.03 -9.51 -1.98
N ALA A 78 -15.07 -9.80 -1.19
CA ALA A 78 -15.52 -11.16 -0.95
C ALA A 78 -16.01 -11.86 -2.24
N LYS A 79 -16.72 -11.14 -3.11
CA LYS A 79 -17.18 -11.67 -4.41
C LYS A 79 -16.02 -12.03 -5.34
N GLU A 80 -15.02 -11.16 -5.46
CA GLU A 80 -13.86 -11.42 -6.31
C GLU A 80 -13.01 -12.59 -5.81
N ASN A 81 -12.82 -12.70 -4.49
CA ASN A 81 -12.12 -13.82 -3.87
C ASN A 81 -12.87 -15.15 -4.09
N ALA A 82 -14.19 -15.16 -3.93
CA ALA A 82 -15.01 -16.35 -4.19
C ALA A 82 -14.99 -16.78 -5.66
N ALA A 83 -14.77 -15.83 -6.58
CA ALA A 83 -14.58 -16.09 -8.00
C ALA A 83 -13.13 -16.47 -8.38
N GLY A 84 -12.20 -16.49 -7.42
CA GLY A 84 -10.79 -16.84 -7.65
C GLY A 84 -10.02 -15.82 -8.49
N ILE A 85 -10.46 -14.55 -8.53
CA ILE A 85 -9.81 -13.51 -9.34
C ILE A 85 -8.48 -13.08 -8.65
N PRO A 86 -7.33 -13.16 -9.34
CA PRO A 86 -6.06 -12.72 -8.77
C PRO A 86 -6.04 -11.23 -8.42
N HIS A 87 -5.43 -10.88 -7.30
CA HIS A 87 -5.33 -9.49 -6.85
C HIS A 87 -4.59 -8.59 -7.85
N GLY A 88 -5.24 -7.51 -8.28
CA GLY A 88 -4.71 -6.57 -9.27
C GLY A 88 -5.13 -6.87 -10.71
N CYS A 89 -5.91 -7.93 -10.95
CA CYS A 89 -6.61 -8.11 -12.21
C CYS A 89 -7.79 -7.12 -12.27
N ARG A 90 -7.79 -6.19 -13.23
CA ARG A 90 -8.95 -5.32 -13.48
C ARG A 90 -9.84 -6.01 -14.49
N ARG A 91 -11.10 -6.27 -14.14
CA ARG A 91 -12.15 -6.47 -15.14
C ARG A 91 -12.42 -5.12 -15.80
N ALA A 92 -12.02 -4.98 -17.06
CA ALA A 92 -12.53 -3.90 -17.89
C ALA A 92 -13.97 -4.28 -18.28
N GLU A 93 -14.95 -3.87 -17.48
CA GLU A 93 -16.33 -3.80 -17.95
C GLU A 93 -16.48 -2.41 -18.58
N LEU A 94 -16.51 -2.39 -19.92
CA LEU A 94 -17.06 -1.31 -20.73
C LEU A 94 -18.55 -1.61 -20.96
#